data_AF-A0A9D3LW68-F1
#
_entry.id   AF-A0A9D3LW68-F1
#
_cell.length_a   1.000
_cell.length_b   1.000
_cell.length_c   1.000
_cell.angle_alpha   90.00
_cell.angle_beta   90.00
_cell.angle_gamma   90.00
#
_symmetry.space_group_name_H-M   'P 1'
#
loop_
_entity.id
_entity.type
_entity.pdbx_description
1 polymer ?
#
loop_
_entity_poly.entity_id
_entity_poly.type
_entity_poly.pdbx_seq_one_letter_code
_entity_poly.pdbx_strand_id
1 'polypeptide(L)'
;MAELLRLLLRVSEKAANVARVCRREAPLFELLIQEKTGDDKNKKFVQDFKTLADVVIQEMIKHDVVAQFPEMKGFIHGEESNKFENGLGESVTVTLCGTEEETAALLATDLQVEDEAARSLELPLNPSDLGIWIDPIDATSQYIEGREDEAPQGELCPSGLPCALVLIGAYLRVSGEPVIGVINQPFAHRDASGQGWTGRHFWGVSINGTINASSLPRPPGRSAASADGDGELRAVLSSGEKQAVKDALGPLCGGGLVYVSGAGYKILCVILGLADLYVLSEGSTFKWDSCAPHAILRALGAWPTWPSASGEGLPRNWPTTSRGRGARARSAGPTTAGSWPTWTRRGWRG
;
A
#
# COMPACT_ATOMS: atom_id res chain seq x y z
N MET A 1 -16.05 -12.63 13.16
CA MET A 1 -15.29 -12.18 11.97
C MET A 1 -14.91 -10.69 11.98
N ALA A 2 -15.46 -9.86 12.88
CA ALA A 2 -14.78 -8.63 13.34
C ALA A 2 -13.31 -8.89 13.73
N GLU A 3 -13.04 -10.11 14.20
CA GLU A 3 -11.71 -10.60 14.61
C GLU A 3 -10.62 -10.43 13.56
N LEU A 4 -10.90 -10.64 12.25
CA LEU A 4 -9.87 -10.46 11.23
C LEU A 4 -9.47 -8.98 11.13
N LEU A 5 -10.44 -8.07 10.99
CA LEU A 5 -10.16 -6.63 10.97
C LEU A 5 -9.44 -6.18 12.25
N ARG A 6 -9.87 -6.65 13.43
CA ARG A 6 -9.21 -6.34 14.70
C ARG A 6 -7.78 -6.85 14.76
N LEU A 7 -7.54 -8.06 14.27
CA LEU A 7 -6.19 -8.59 14.16
C LEU A 7 -5.34 -7.73 13.22
N LEU A 8 -5.86 -7.39 12.04
CA LEU A 8 -5.16 -6.55 11.07
C LEU A 8 -4.81 -5.17 11.66
N LEU A 9 -5.71 -4.56 12.43
CA LEU A 9 -5.45 -3.31 13.15
C LEU A 9 -4.32 -3.49 14.17
N ARG A 10 -4.39 -4.54 15.01
CA ARG A 10 -3.37 -4.84 16.02
C ARG A 10 -1.99 -5.07 15.39
N VAL A 11 -1.89 -5.92 14.37
CA VAL A 11 -0.60 -6.22 13.72
C VAL A 11 -0.08 -5.02 12.93
N SER A 12 -0.95 -4.14 12.41
CA SER A 12 -0.53 -2.88 11.78
C SER A 12 0.10 -1.91 12.79
N GLU A 13 -0.43 -1.84 14.01
CA GLU A 13 0.13 -0.98 15.06
C GLU A 13 1.41 -1.57 15.64
N LYS A 14 1.47 -2.90 15.77
CA LYS A 14 2.70 -3.62 16.10
C LYS A 14 3.78 -3.34 15.05
N ALA A 15 3.42 -3.34 13.76
CA ALA A 15 4.33 -3.00 12.66
C ALA A 15 4.80 -1.55 12.72
N ALA A 16 3.88 -0.61 12.99
CA ALA A 16 4.20 0.79 13.18
C ALA A 16 5.17 1.01 14.36
N ASN A 17 5.01 0.26 15.44
CA ASN A 17 5.95 0.25 16.56
C ASN A 17 7.34 -0.24 16.15
N VAL A 18 7.43 -1.36 15.42
CA VAL A 18 8.71 -1.85 14.89
C VAL A 18 9.38 -0.78 14.02
N ALA A 19 8.64 -0.15 13.10
CA ALA A 19 9.16 0.93 12.26
C ALA A 19 9.68 2.12 13.09
N ARG A 20 8.95 2.55 14.13
CA ARG A 20 9.40 3.62 15.03
C ARG A 20 10.64 3.23 15.82
N VAL A 21 10.71 2.01 16.36
CA VAL A 21 11.84 1.54 17.17
C VAL A 21 13.10 1.41 16.30
N CYS A 22 12.99 0.82 15.11
CA CYS A 22 14.12 0.69 14.18
C CYS A 22 14.74 2.05 13.83
N ARG A 23 13.95 3.13 13.77
CA ARG A 23 14.47 4.48 13.51
C ARG A 23 15.03 5.21 14.73
N ARG A 24 14.65 4.84 15.95
CA ARG A 24 15.23 5.45 17.17
C ARG A 24 16.71 5.11 17.32
N GLU A 25 17.11 3.93 16.84
CA GLU A 25 18.49 3.44 16.87
C GLU A 25 19.25 3.80 15.58
N ALA A 26 19.43 5.10 15.32
CA ALA A 26 19.99 5.61 14.05
C ALA A 26 21.33 4.96 13.62
N PRO A 27 22.33 4.69 14.51
CA PRO A 27 23.58 4.04 14.11
C PRO A 27 23.41 2.59 13.67
N LEU A 28 22.42 1.88 14.22
CA LEU A 28 22.10 0.51 13.82
C LEU A 28 21.27 0.51 12.55
N PHE A 29 20.41 1.51 12.36
CA PHE A 29 19.54 1.61 11.19
C PHE A 29 20.31 1.63 9.86
N GLU A 30 21.45 2.34 9.78
CA GLU A 30 22.28 2.39 8.57
C GLU A 30 22.82 1.01 8.16
N LEU A 31 23.09 0.13 9.13
CA LEU A 31 23.55 -1.24 8.88
C LEU A 31 22.42 -2.17 8.43
N LEU A 32 21.17 -1.74 8.59
CA LEU A 32 19.95 -2.50 8.31
C LEU A 32 19.30 -2.09 6.98
N ILE A 33 20.00 -1.35 6.13
CA ILE A 33 19.57 -0.98 4.78
C ILE A 33 20.28 -1.86 3.76
N GLN A 34 19.52 -2.45 2.84
CA GLN A 34 20.01 -3.24 1.72
C GLN A 34 19.53 -2.62 0.40
N GLU A 35 20.43 -2.37 -0.56
CA GLU A 35 20.01 -2.08 -1.94
C GLU A 35 19.57 -3.39 -2.62
N LYS A 36 18.34 -3.44 -3.12
CA LYS A 36 17.84 -4.53 -3.95
C LYS A 36 18.62 -4.55 -5.26
N THR A 37 19.18 -5.70 -5.60
CA THR A 37 19.93 -5.93 -6.85
C THR A 37 19.37 -7.15 -7.60
N GLY A 38 19.75 -7.31 -8.87
CA GLY A 38 19.36 -8.48 -9.66
C GLY A 38 17.85 -8.59 -9.92
N ASP A 39 17.30 -9.78 -9.69
CA ASP A 39 15.88 -10.09 -9.93
C ASP A 39 14.92 -9.42 -8.92
N ASP A 40 15.43 -9.07 -7.74
CA ASP A 40 14.66 -8.40 -6.67
C ASP A 40 14.61 -6.87 -6.87
N LYS A 41 15.47 -6.30 -7.74
CA LYS A 41 15.48 -4.85 -8.04
C LYS A 41 14.33 -4.48 -8.95
N ASN A 42 13.51 -3.53 -8.51
CA ASN A 42 12.61 -2.82 -9.38
C ASN A 42 13.40 -1.93 -10.35
N LYS A 43 13.41 -2.33 -11.61
CA LYS A 43 14.17 -1.70 -12.71
C LYS A 43 13.81 -0.23 -12.98
N LYS A 44 12.73 0.28 -12.38
CA LYS A 44 12.29 1.67 -12.54
C LYS A 44 12.93 2.61 -11.51
N PHE A 45 13.37 2.11 -10.37
CA PHE A 45 14.06 2.92 -9.37
C PHE A 45 15.56 2.95 -9.65
N VAL A 46 16.17 4.13 -9.55
CA VAL A 46 17.62 4.31 -9.69
C VAL A 46 18.35 3.52 -8.61
N GLN A 47 17.85 3.65 -7.38
CA GLN A 47 18.22 2.84 -6.22
C GLN A 47 16.93 2.31 -5.61
N ASP A 48 16.89 1.01 -5.34
CA ASP A 48 15.76 0.31 -4.76
C ASP A 48 16.23 -0.31 -3.45
N PHE A 49 15.56 -0.06 -2.35
CA PHE A 49 16.06 -0.43 -1.02
C PHE A 49 15.02 -1.26 -0.28
N LYS A 50 15.50 -2.11 0.62
CA LYS A 50 14.71 -2.69 1.70
C LYS A 50 15.47 -2.56 3.01
N THR A 51 14.73 -2.59 4.10
CA THR A 51 15.29 -2.60 5.44
C THR A 51 15.04 -3.94 6.13
N LEU A 52 15.81 -4.25 7.18
CA LEU A 52 15.47 -5.39 8.05
C LEU A 52 14.06 -5.22 8.65
N ALA A 53 13.63 -3.97 8.90
CA ALA A 53 12.29 -3.67 9.39
C ALA A 53 11.22 -4.16 8.40
N ASP A 54 11.41 -4.01 7.08
CA ASP A 54 10.48 -4.51 6.08
C ASP A 54 10.28 -6.03 6.19
N VAL A 55 11.39 -6.77 6.29
CA VAL A 55 11.36 -8.23 6.39
C VAL A 55 10.74 -8.67 7.72
N VAL A 56 11.12 -8.06 8.85
CA VAL A 56 10.61 -8.38 10.18
C VAL A 56 9.11 -8.08 10.27
N ILE A 57 8.67 -6.89 9.83
CA ILE A 57 7.26 -6.49 9.83
C ILE A 57 6.43 -7.47 9.01
N GLN A 58 6.87 -7.79 7.80
CA GLN A 58 6.12 -8.67 6.92
C GLN A 58 5.99 -10.09 7.49
N GLU A 59 7.09 -10.66 7.98
CA GLU A 59 7.05 -12.00 8.59
C GLU A 59 6.25 -12.02 9.89
N MET A 60 6.30 -10.94 10.68
CA MET A 60 5.51 -10.79 11.90
C MET A 60 4.01 -10.76 11.61
N ILE A 61 3.59 -9.97 10.63
CA ILE A 61 2.18 -9.94 10.20
C ILE A 61 1.75 -11.33 9.70
N LYS A 62 2.57 -12.00 8.88
CA LYS A 62 2.28 -13.38 8.41
C LYS A 62 2.13 -14.36 9.57
N HIS A 63 3.05 -14.32 10.53
CA HIS A 63 3.04 -15.19 11.69
C HIS A 63 1.77 -14.99 12.53
N ASP A 64 1.47 -13.75 12.91
CA ASP A 64 0.35 -13.44 13.81
C ASP A 64 -1.01 -13.71 13.13
N VAL A 65 -1.12 -13.47 11.81
CA VAL A 65 -2.32 -13.83 11.04
C VAL A 65 -2.50 -15.34 10.96
N VAL A 66 -1.45 -16.11 10.65
CA VAL A 66 -1.55 -17.58 10.54
C VAL A 66 -1.80 -18.24 11.90
N ALA A 67 -1.31 -17.66 12.99
CA ALA A 67 -1.57 -18.15 14.34
C ALA A 67 -3.06 -18.11 14.69
N GLN A 68 -3.79 -17.07 14.25
CA GLN A 68 -5.23 -16.94 14.51
C GLN A 68 -6.12 -17.51 13.39
N PHE A 69 -5.66 -17.46 12.14
CA PHE A 69 -6.37 -17.93 10.94
C PHE A 69 -5.49 -18.88 10.10
N PRO A 70 -5.28 -20.13 10.56
CA PRO A 70 -4.41 -21.10 9.88
C PRO A 70 -4.80 -21.38 8.42
N GLU A 71 -6.07 -21.24 8.08
CA GLU A 71 -6.63 -21.41 6.73
C GLU A 71 -6.10 -20.37 5.71
N MET A 72 -5.59 -19.23 6.18
CA MET A 72 -4.99 -18.20 5.32
C MET A 72 -3.52 -18.49 4.98
N LYS A 73 -2.93 -19.53 5.58
CA LYS A 73 -1.55 -19.94 5.31
C LYS A 73 -1.34 -20.22 3.82
N GLY A 74 -0.32 -19.57 3.24
CA GLY A 74 -0.01 -19.66 1.82
C GLY A 74 -0.75 -18.64 0.93
N PHE A 75 -1.68 -17.85 1.49
CA PHE A 75 -2.40 -16.78 0.80
C PHE A 75 -2.09 -15.38 1.35
N ILE A 76 -1.06 -15.27 2.18
CA ILE A 76 -0.50 -14.00 2.65
C ILE A 76 0.75 -13.72 1.84
N HIS A 77 0.71 -12.64 1.06
CA HIS A 77 1.77 -12.20 0.18
C HIS A 77 2.19 -10.79 0.58
N GLY A 78 3.39 -10.38 0.19
CA GLY A 78 3.84 -9.01 0.37
C GLY A 78 5.00 -8.68 -0.55
N GLU A 79 5.53 -7.48 -0.41
CA GLU A 79 6.64 -6.96 -1.22
C GLU A 79 7.92 -7.78 -1.06
N GLU A 80 8.26 -8.14 0.18
CA GLU A 80 9.60 -8.62 0.50
C GLU A 80 9.74 -10.14 0.46
N SER A 81 10.95 -10.59 0.15
CA SER A 81 11.36 -11.95 0.49
C SER A 81 11.75 -12.05 1.96
N ASN A 82 11.70 -13.25 2.53
CA ASN A 82 12.12 -13.50 3.92
C ASN A 82 13.66 -13.54 4.10
N LYS A 83 14.41 -13.07 3.10
CA LYS A 83 15.88 -13.05 3.10
C LYS A 83 16.37 -11.62 3.16
N PHE A 84 17.37 -11.36 3.98
CA PHE A 84 18.01 -10.06 4.14
C PHE A 84 19.53 -10.20 4.07
N GLU A 85 20.21 -9.25 3.44
CA GLU A 85 21.67 -9.15 3.40
C GLU A 85 22.09 -7.79 3.97
N ASN A 86 22.93 -7.79 5.01
CA ASN A 86 23.37 -6.56 5.66
C ASN A 86 24.44 -5.83 4.84
N GLY A 87 24.81 -4.60 5.25
CA GLY A 87 25.85 -3.81 4.59
C GLY A 87 27.27 -4.42 4.60
N LEU A 88 27.47 -5.56 5.30
CA LEU A 88 28.72 -6.31 5.36
C LEU A 88 28.72 -7.53 4.42
N GLY A 89 27.63 -7.79 3.70
CA GLY A 89 27.48 -8.94 2.80
C GLY A 89 27.04 -10.24 3.47
N GLU A 90 26.60 -10.18 4.74
CA GLU A 90 26.11 -11.34 5.46
C GLU A 90 24.60 -11.52 5.21
N SER A 91 24.21 -12.72 4.78
CA SER A 91 22.82 -13.07 4.50
C SER A 91 22.15 -13.80 5.68
N VAL A 92 20.97 -13.33 6.08
CA VAL A 92 20.11 -13.94 7.09
C VAL A 92 18.75 -14.27 6.47
N THR A 93 18.25 -15.47 6.76
CA THR A 93 16.84 -15.80 6.49
C THR A 93 16.06 -15.53 7.77
N VAL A 94 15.13 -14.57 7.71
CA VAL A 94 14.30 -14.23 8.86
C VAL A 94 13.21 -15.29 8.99
N THR A 95 13.22 -16.02 10.09
CA THR A 95 12.18 -16.98 10.46
C THR A 95 11.72 -16.65 11.87
N LEU A 96 10.43 -16.37 12.05
CA LEU A 96 9.84 -16.21 13.37
C LEU A 96 9.52 -17.60 13.93
N CYS A 97 10.32 -18.02 14.92
CA CYS A 97 10.16 -19.29 15.61
C CYS A 97 9.58 -19.06 17.01
N GLY A 98 8.87 -20.05 17.53
CA GLY A 98 8.20 -20.00 18.83
C GLY A 98 9.10 -20.17 20.06
N THR A 99 10.36 -19.71 20.03
CA THR A 99 11.17 -19.57 21.26
C THR A 99 11.53 -18.12 21.50
N GLU A 100 11.46 -17.72 22.75
CA GLU A 100 10.36 -16.85 23.16
C GLU A 100 10.87 -15.59 23.86
N GLU A 101 12.15 -15.49 24.26
CA GLU A 101 12.67 -14.33 25.00
C GLU A 101 13.28 -13.21 24.12
N GLU A 102 13.91 -13.54 22.98
CA GLU A 102 14.76 -12.61 22.20
C GLU A 102 14.00 -11.80 21.13
N THR A 103 12.86 -12.32 20.65
CA THR A 103 11.92 -11.59 19.79
C THR A 103 10.78 -10.96 20.62
N ALA A 104 10.51 -11.48 21.82
CA ALA A 104 9.46 -10.96 22.70
C ALA A 104 9.79 -9.63 23.37
N ALA A 105 11.03 -9.32 23.73
CA ALA A 105 11.32 -8.03 24.38
C ALA A 105 11.09 -6.79 23.48
N LEU A 106 11.15 -6.95 22.16
CA LEU A 106 10.91 -5.90 21.15
C LEU A 106 9.47 -5.92 20.57
N LEU A 107 8.76 -7.06 20.63
CA LEU A 107 7.39 -7.25 20.08
C LEU A 107 6.27 -7.33 21.13
N ALA A 108 6.58 -7.51 22.42
CA ALA A 108 5.60 -7.72 23.50
C ALA A 108 5.02 -6.41 24.08
N THR A 109 4.82 -5.40 23.25
CA THR A 109 3.82 -4.38 23.62
C THR A 109 2.48 -4.92 23.13
N ASP A 110 1.64 -5.32 24.07
CA ASP A 110 0.23 -5.60 23.81
C ASP A 110 -0.45 -4.27 23.43
N LEU A 111 -0.23 -3.84 22.19
CA LEU A 111 -0.82 -2.64 21.64
C LEU A 111 -2.28 -2.95 21.36
N GLN A 112 -3.11 -2.66 22.36
CA GLN A 112 -4.54 -2.74 22.19
C GLN A 112 -4.98 -1.54 21.36
N VAL A 113 -5.14 -1.77 20.06
CA VAL A 113 -5.93 -0.88 19.21
C VAL A 113 -7.40 -1.18 19.49
N GLU A 114 -8.02 -0.39 20.35
CA GLU A 114 -9.46 -0.45 20.59
C GLU A 114 -10.17 0.53 19.66
N ASP A 115 -10.60 0.05 18.50
CA ASP A 115 -11.52 0.77 17.61
C ASP A 115 -12.95 0.24 17.81
N GLU A 116 -13.80 1.02 18.46
CA GLU A 116 -15.19 0.63 18.78
C GLU A 116 -16.03 0.36 17.52
N ALA A 117 -15.82 1.16 16.46
CA ALA A 117 -16.54 1.00 15.21
C ALA A 117 -16.17 -0.34 14.55
N ALA A 118 -14.88 -0.70 14.51
CA ALA A 118 -14.42 -2.00 14.04
C ALA A 118 -14.93 -3.17 14.92
N ARG A 119 -15.12 -2.95 16.24
CA ARG A 119 -15.62 -3.99 17.15
C ARG A 119 -17.06 -4.36 16.88
N SER A 120 -17.91 -3.43 16.49
CA SER A 120 -19.33 -3.71 16.25
C SER A 120 -19.64 -4.38 14.91
N LEU A 121 -18.65 -4.50 14.00
CA LEU A 121 -18.88 -5.02 12.65
C LEU A 121 -19.01 -6.54 12.56
N GLU A 122 -20.13 -7.00 12.01
CA GLU A 122 -20.29 -8.39 11.57
C GLU A 122 -19.99 -8.52 10.08
N LEU A 123 -18.93 -9.25 9.75
CA LEU A 123 -18.48 -9.44 8.37
C LEU A 123 -18.82 -10.85 7.89
N PRO A 124 -19.66 -11.01 6.86
CA PRO A 124 -19.99 -12.30 6.26
C PRO A 124 -18.87 -12.76 5.30
N LEU A 125 -17.64 -12.86 5.80
CA LEU A 125 -16.45 -13.27 5.03
C LEU A 125 -15.82 -14.51 5.66
N ASN A 126 -15.62 -15.55 4.86
CA ASN A 126 -14.87 -16.71 5.31
C ASN A 126 -13.35 -16.45 5.09
N PRO A 127 -12.50 -16.54 6.14
CA PRO A 127 -11.06 -16.33 5.99
C PRO A 127 -10.41 -17.23 4.93
N SER A 128 -10.94 -18.43 4.68
CA SER A 128 -10.44 -19.32 3.62
C SER A 128 -10.59 -18.74 2.21
N ASP A 129 -11.52 -17.82 2.02
CA ASP A 129 -11.79 -17.19 0.72
C ASP A 129 -10.93 -15.94 0.50
N LEU A 130 -10.15 -15.55 1.51
CA LEU A 130 -9.36 -14.33 1.51
C LEU A 130 -7.88 -14.60 1.26
N GLY A 131 -7.23 -13.66 0.57
CA GLY A 131 -5.79 -13.50 0.57
C GLY A 131 -5.43 -12.12 1.14
N ILE A 132 -4.18 -11.95 1.54
CA ILE A 132 -3.65 -10.68 2.06
C ILE A 132 -2.47 -10.22 1.19
N TRP A 133 -2.43 -8.93 0.91
CA TRP A 133 -1.24 -8.22 0.43
C TRP A 133 -0.71 -7.30 1.52
N ILE A 134 0.59 -7.39 1.79
CA ILE A 134 1.31 -6.59 2.78
C ILE A 134 2.34 -5.71 2.05
N ASP A 135 2.26 -4.41 2.31
CA ASP A 135 3.37 -3.49 2.10
C ASP A 135 3.91 -3.12 3.50
N PRO A 136 5.06 -3.67 3.92
CA PRO A 136 5.53 -3.51 5.28
C PRO A 136 5.94 -2.06 5.59
N ILE A 137 6.56 -1.37 4.65
CA ILE A 137 6.89 0.06 4.71
C ILE A 137 6.82 0.65 3.28
N ASP A 138 5.64 1.13 2.88
CA ASP A 138 5.46 1.95 1.67
C ASP A 138 6.32 3.21 1.80
N ALA A 139 6.84 3.69 0.68
CA ALA A 139 7.80 4.79 0.63
C ALA A 139 9.09 4.52 1.43
N THR A 140 9.67 3.32 1.30
CA THR A 140 10.92 2.91 1.99
C THR A 140 12.05 3.94 1.85
N SER A 141 12.17 4.63 0.71
CA SER A 141 13.16 5.70 0.54
C SER A 141 12.95 6.87 1.50
N GLN A 142 11.70 7.26 1.74
CA GLN A 142 11.37 8.32 2.70
C GLN A 142 11.57 7.87 4.14
N TYR A 143 11.27 6.60 4.40
CA TYR A 143 11.59 5.96 5.67
C TYR A 143 13.09 5.91 5.93
N ILE A 144 13.92 5.68 4.90
CA ILE A 144 15.38 5.70 5.00
C ILE A 144 15.92 7.11 5.20
N GLU A 145 15.56 8.04 4.29
CA GLU A 145 15.96 9.46 4.36
C GLU A 145 15.62 10.07 5.70
N GLY A 146 14.48 9.68 6.29
CA GLY A 146 14.17 10.02 7.66
C GLY A 146 13.87 11.48 7.89
N ARG A 147 13.55 12.24 6.82
CA ARG A 147 13.21 13.65 6.93
C ARG A 147 11.98 13.82 7.79
N GLU A 148 12.13 14.66 8.79
CA GLU A 148 11.16 14.89 9.85
C GLU A 148 10.16 15.99 9.49
N ASP A 149 10.00 16.26 8.19
CA ASP A 149 9.13 17.28 7.63
C ASP A 149 7.70 17.07 8.12
N GLU A 150 7.17 18.01 8.92
CA GLU A 150 5.75 18.03 9.29
C GLU A 150 5.01 19.00 8.38
N ALA A 151 3.93 18.52 7.76
CA ALA A 151 2.96 19.42 7.14
C ALA A 151 2.07 20.03 8.25
N PRO A 152 1.65 21.30 8.12
CA PRO A 152 0.61 21.87 8.97
C PRO A 152 -0.63 20.97 9.01
N GLN A 153 -1.37 21.03 10.11
CA GLN A 153 -2.57 20.21 10.28
C GLN A 153 -3.58 20.47 9.15
N GLY A 154 -3.97 19.41 8.43
CA GLY A 154 -4.88 19.51 7.29
C GLY A 154 -4.19 19.74 5.94
N GLU A 155 -2.86 19.71 5.90
CA GLU A 155 -2.09 19.76 4.65
C GLU A 155 -1.44 18.40 4.33
N LEU A 156 -1.11 18.22 3.05
CA LEU A 156 -0.37 17.05 2.59
C LEU A 156 1.13 17.27 2.77
N CYS A 157 1.85 16.22 3.12
CA CYS A 157 3.30 16.23 3.24
C CYS A 157 3.91 15.75 1.91
N PRO A 158 4.73 16.54 1.21
CA PRO A 158 5.27 16.12 -0.09
C PRO A 158 6.31 14.99 0.02
N SER A 159 7.00 14.89 1.16
CA SER A 159 8.11 13.96 1.39
C SER A 159 8.39 13.76 2.88
N GLY A 160 9.22 12.78 3.24
CA GLY A 160 9.65 12.53 4.62
C GLY A 160 8.85 11.43 5.31
N LEU A 161 9.11 11.27 6.61
CA LEU A 161 8.56 10.19 7.42
C LEU A 161 7.03 10.09 7.42
N PRO A 162 6.25 11.19 7.34
CA PRO A 162 4.80 11.07 7.20
C PRO A 162 4.34 10.33 5.94
N CYS A 163 5.17 10.25 4.90
CA CYS A 163 4.84 9.49 3.69
C CYS A 163 5.04 7.97 3.84
N ALA A 164 5.74 7.52 4.89
CA ALA A 164 5.99 6.10 5.12
C ALA A 164 4.79 5.43 5.81
N LEU A 165 4.24 4.37 5.20
CA LEU A 165 3.01 3.71 5.65
C LEU A 165 3.19 2.20 5.77
N VAL A 166 2.43 1.57 6.66
CA VAL A 166 2.19 0.12 6.65
C VAL A 166 0.84 -0.11 5.97
N LEU A 167 0.81 -0.94 4.92
CA LEU A 167 -0.42 -1.25 4.18
C LEU A 167 -0.75 -2.74 4.32
N ILE A 168 -1.96 -3.04 4.77
CA ILE A 168 -2.46 -4.43 4.90
C ILE A 168 -3.83 -4.52 4.25
N GLY A 169 -3.90 -5.17 3.09
CA GLY A 169 -5.13 -5.32 2.32
C GLY A 169 -5.56 -6.78 2.22
N ALA A 170 -6.80 -7.09 2.60
CA ALA A 170 -7.42 -8.38 2.34
C ALA A 170 -8.31 -8.32 1.10
N TYR A 171 -8.24 -9.34 0.26
CA TYR A 171 -8.98 -9.45 -1.00
C TYR A 171 -9.64 -10.82 -1.15
N LEU A 172 -10.74 -10.88 -1.90
CA LEU A 172 -11.40 -12.12 -2.27
C LEU A 172 -10.56 -12.88 -3.31
N ARG A 173 -10.15 -14.11 -3.01
CA ARG A 173 -9.29 -14.92 -3.88
C ARG A 173 -9.91 -15.22 -5.24
N VAL A 174 -11.23 -15.39 -5.28
CA VAL A 174 -11.97 -15.73 -6.50
C VAL A 174 -12.07 -14.55 -7.47
N SER A 175 -12.39 -13.35 -6.97
CA SER A 175 -12.60 -12.16 -7.81
C SER A 175 -11.36 -11.25 -7.91
N GLY A 176 -10.43 -11.35 -6.97
CA GLY A 176 -9.34 -10.38 -6.79
C GLY A 176 -9.78 -9.07 -6.14
N GLU A 177 -11.02 -8.96 -5.68
CA GLU A 177 -11.60 -7.72 -5.15
C GLU A 177 -11.07 -7.40 -3.74
N PRO A 178 -10.53 -6.19 -3.49
CA PRO A 178 -10.17 -5.74 -2.15
C PRO A 178 -11.42 -5.52 -1.29
N VAL A 179 -11.45 -6.14 -0.11
CA VAL A 179 -12.61 -6.14 0.80
C VAL A 179 -12.33 -5.56 2.17
N ILE A 180 -11.08 -5.65 2.65
CA ILE A 180 -10.65 -5.03 3.91
C ILE A 180 -9.33 -4.31 3.63
N GLY A 181 -9.19 -3.08 4.11
CA GLY A 181 -7.94 -2.33 4.04
C GLY A 181 -7.61 -1.71 5.38
N VAL A 182 -6.35 -1.80 5.79
CA VAL A 182 -5.77 -1.08 6.92
C VAL A 182 -4.55 -0.32 6.40
N ILE A 183 -4.53 0.99 6.66
CA ILE A 183 -3.37 1.86 6.48
C ILE A 183 -2.94 2.31 7.87
N ASN A 184 -1.69 2.05 8.26
CA ASN A 184 -1.10 2.64 9.45
C ASN A 184 -0.02 3.64 9.03
N GLN A 185 -0.06 4.84 9.58
CA GLN A 185 0.94 5.88 9.40
C GLN A 185 1.75 5.98 10.69
N PRO A 186 2.95 5.37 10.78
CA PRO A 186 3.69 5.28 12.03
C PRO A 186 4.19 6.64 12.55
N PHE A 187 4.44 7.57 11.62
CA PHE A 187 5.01 8.89 11.85
C PHE A 187 3.98 9.98 11.50
N ALA A 188 2.84 9.98 12.18
CA ALA A 188 1.74 10.89 11.86
C ALA A 188 1.90 12.28 12.50
N HIS A 189 2.26 12.31 13.78
CA HIS A 189 2.48 13.56 14.54
C HIS A 189 3.65 13.42 15.50
N ARG A 190 4.44 14.47 15.67
CA ARG A 190 5.35 14.62 16.81
C ARG A 190 4.57 14.52 18.12
N ASP A 191 5.16 13.85 19.10
CA ASP A 191 4.68 13.93 20.47
C ASP A 191 4.87 15.35 21.04
N ALA A 192 4.17 15.66 22.13
CA ALA A 192 4.23 16.98 22.76
C ALA A 192 5.62 17.33 23.31
N SER A 193 6.51 16.35 23.50
CA SER A 193 7.90 16.56 23.89
C SER A 193 8.83 16.82 22.70
N GLY A 194 8.37 16.59 21.46
CA GLY A 194 9.15 16.68 20.23
C GLY A 194 10.20 15.58 20.06
N GLN A 195 10.25 14.62 20.99
CA GLN A 195 11.26 13.56 21.07
C GLN A 195 10.82 12.24 20.42
N GLY A 196 9.55 12.15 20.00
CA GLY A 196 8.97 10.93 19.49
C GLY A 196 7.82 11.18 18.52
N TRP A 197 7.27 10.08 18.03
CA TRP A 197 6.20 10.06 17.05
C TRP A 197 5.00 9.31 17.60
N THR A 198 3.82 9.87 17.33
CA THR A 198 2.54 9.21 17.49
C THR A 198 2.03 8.81 16.11
N GLY A 199 1.56 7.56 16.00
CA GLY A 199 0.97 7.04 14.77
C GLY A 199 -0.52 7.33 14.69
N ARG A 200 -1.09 7.06 13.51
CA ARG A 200 -2.54 6.96 13.32
C ARG A 200 -2.84 5.87 12.32
N HIS A 201 -4.05 5.34 12.32
CA HIS A 201 -4.47 4.31 11.40
C HIS A 201 -5.83 4.63 10.79
N PHE A 202 -6.08 4.03 9.62
CA PHE A 202 -7.31 4.12 8.88
C PHE A 202 -7.72 2.72 8.43
N TRP A 203 -9.00 2.43 8.44
CA TRP A 203 -9.51 1.17 7.93
C TRP A 203 -10.79 1.34 7.14
N GLY A 204 -11.06 0.37 6.28
CA GLY A 204 -12.25 0.33 5.46
C GLY A 204 -12.61 -1.09 5.07
N VAL A 205 -13.91 -1.37 5.06
CA VAL A 205 -14.50 -2.64 4.68
C VAL A 205 -15.56 -2.39 3.62
N SER A 206 -15.44 -3.07 2.47
CA SER A 206 -16.43 -3.05 1.41
C SER A 206 -16.70 -4.47 0.93
N ILE A 207 -17.93 -4.96 1.13
CA ILE A 207 -18.32 -6.33 0.76
C ILE A 207 -19.54 -6.25 -0.14
N ASN A 208 -19.36 -6.63 -1.41
CA ASN A 208 -20.42 -6.72 -2.43
C ASN A 208 -21.30 -5.45 -2.54
N GLY A 209 -20.75 -4.28 -2.22
CA GLY A 209 -21.49 -3.01 -2.12
C GLY A 209 -22.59 -2.96 -1.06
N THR A 210 -22.80 -4.04 -0.30
CA THR A 210 -23.88 -4.17 0.71
C THR A 210 -23.41 -3.69 2.08
N ILE A 211 -22.16 -4.02 2.42
CA ILE A 211 -21.50 -3.52 3.64
C ILE A 211 -20.43 -2.55 3.19
N ASN A 212 -20.52 -1.31 3.67
CA ASN A 212 -19.51 -0.28 3.49
C ASN A 212 -19.31 0.41 4.84
N ALA A 213 -18.16 0.17 5.48
CA ALA A 213 -17.81 0.73 6.78
C ALA A 213 -16.37 1.22 6.75
N SER A 214 -16.08 2.33 7.43
CA SER A 214 -14.76 2.95 7.43
C SER A 214 -14.52 3.65 8.76
N SER A 215 -13.25 3.80 9.15
CA SER A 215 -12.83 4.66 10.25
C SER A 215 -13.01 6.15 9.94
N LEU A 216 -13.26 6.48 8.68
CA LEU A 216 -13.46 7.84 8.20
C LEU A 216 -14.94 8.10 7.92
N PRO A 217 -15.44 9.31 8.21
CA PRO A 217 -16.76 9.69 7.80
C PRO A 217 -16.86 9.61 6.28
N ARG A 218 -18.02 9.17 5.78
CA ARG A 218 -18.27 9.24 4.35
C ARG A 218 -18.19 10.70 3.93
N PRO A 219 -17.39 11.05 2.91
CA PRO A 219 -17.35 12.43 2.45
C PRO A 219 -18.78 12.86 2.13
N PRO A 220 -19.23 14.04 2.61
CA PRO A 220 -20.53 14.55 2.20
C PRO A 220 -20.53 14.52 0.68
N GLY A 221 -21.47 13.76 0.09
CA GLY A 221 -21.55 13.68 -1.36
C GLY A 221 -21.58 15.12 -1.87
N ARG A 222 -20.61 15.51 -2.71
CA ARG A 222 -20.62 16.82 -3.35
C ARG A 222 -21.98 16.90 -4.05
N SER A 223 -22.94 17.57 -3.41
CA SER A 223 -24.24 17.80 -4.00
C SER A 223 -23.96 18.49 -5.31
N ALA A 224 -24.58 18.04 -6.40
CA ALA A 224 -24.45 18.66 -7.72
C ALA A 224 -24.71 20.19 -7.72
N ALA A 225 -25.22 20.73 -6.62
CA ALA A 225 -25.37 22.14 -6.29
C ALA A 225 -24.05 22.91 -5.97
N SER A 226 -22.88 22.27 -5.86
CA SER A 226 -21.59 22.97 -5.75
C SER A 226 -20.83 23.08 -7.07
N ALA A 227 -21.51 22.88 -8.21
CA ALA A 227 -20.94 23.12 -9.54
C ALA A 227 -20.59 24.61 -9.78
N ASP A 228 -21.01 25.51 -8.88
CA ASP A 228 -20.72 26.94 -8.88
C ASP A 228 -19.60 27.35 -7.88
N GLY A 229 -18.83 26.39 -7.36
CA GLY A 229 -17.75 26.65 -6.39
C GLY A 229 -16.36 26.54 -7.00
N ASP A 230 -15.72 27.69 -7.16
CA ASP A 230 -14.32 28.10 -7.43
C ASP A 230 -13.13 27.25 -6.87
N GLY A 231 -13.33 25.98 -6.54
CA GLY A 231 -12.28 25.09 -6.04
C GLY A 231 -11.52 24.40 -7.16
N GLU A 232 -10.32 24.87 -7.48
CA GLU A 232 -9.43 24.21 -8.44
C GLU A 232 -9.15 22.75 -8.04
N LEU A 233 -9.22 21.84 -9.01
CA LEU A 233 -8.94 20.41 -8.82
C LEU A 233 -7.50 20.22 -8.30
N ARG A 234 -7.32 19.50 -7.20
CA ARG A 234 -5.99 19.15 -6.70
C ARG A 234 -5.62 17.72 -7.08
N ALA A 235 -4.54 17.57 -7.85
CA ALA A 235 -4.04 16.26 -8.26
C ALA A 235 -2.68 15.97 -7.63
N VAL A 236 -2.53 14.78 -7.04
CA VAL A 236 -1.25 14.25 -6.55
C VAL A 236 -0.65 13.29 -7.55
N LEU A 237 0.67 13.37 -7.74
CA LEU A 237 1.43 12.52 -8.65
C LEU A 237 2.86 12.32 -8.16
N SER A 238 3.55 11.33 -8.72
CA SER A 238 4.99 11.15 -8.50
C SER A 238 5.78 12.22 -9.27
N SER A 239 6.90 12.69 -8.70
CA SER A 239 7.79 13.67 -9.37
C SER A 239 8.32 13.17 -10.73
N GLY A 240 8.56 11.86 -10.83
CA GLY A 240 8.99 11.17 -12.05
C GLY A 240 7.89 10.92 -13.10
N GLU A 241 6.68 11.43 -12.93
CA GLU A 241 5.59 11.26 -13.91
C GLU A 241 5.93 11.94 -15.26
N LYS A 242 5.36 11.42 -16.35
CA LYS A 242 5.61 11.89 -17.72
C LYS A 242 5.21 13.36 -17.90
N GLN A 243 6.03 14.11 -18.63
CA GLN A 243 5.73 15.51 -18.95
C GLN A 243 4.38 15.66 -19.64
N ALA A 244 4.03 14.76 -20.57
CA ALA A 244 2.72 14.79 -21.24
C ALA A 244 1.53 14.68 -20.28
N VAL A 245 1.67 13.96 -19.16
CA VAL A 245 0.62 13.85 -18.13
C VAL A 245 0.55 15.14 -17.32
N LYS A 246 1.70 15.71 -16.95
CA LYS A 246 1.79 17.01 -16.27
C LYS A 246 1.17 18.13 -17.10
N ASP A 247 1.48 18.17 -18.39
CA ASP A 247 0.97 19.15 -19.34
C ASP A 247 -0.56 19.02 -19.54
N ALA A 248 -1.08 17.79 -19.51
CA ALA A 248 -2.51 17.54 -19.63
C ALA A 248 -3.30 17.92 -18.36
N LEU A 249 -2.74 17.66 -17.18
CA LEU A 249 -3.41 17.95 -15.91
C LEU A 249 -3.23 19.41 -15.46
N GLY A 250 -2.12 20.06 -15.82
CA GLY A 250 -1.80 21.42 -15.38
C GLY A 250 -2.94 22.43 -15.59
N PRO A 251 -3.51 22.53 -16.81
CA PRO A 251 -4.63 23.42 -17.08
C PRO A 251 -5.92 23.05 -16.32
N LEU A 252 -6.14 21.77 -16.03
CA LEU A 252 -7.33 21.28 -15.31
C LEU A 252 -7.24 21.54 -13.80
N CYS A 253 -6.02 21.55 -13.27
CA CYS A 253 -5.78 21.73 -11.85
C CYS A 253 -5.53 23.18 -11.44
N GLY A 254 -5.44 24.13 -12.39
CA GLY A 254 -5.19 25.55 -12.11
C GLY A 254 -3.86 25.87 -11.39
N GLY A 255 -2.97 24.89 -11.24
CA GLY A 255 -1.77 24.99 -10.41
C GLY A 255 -1.77 24.04 -9.21
N GLY A 256 -2.88 23.35 -8.93
CA GLY A 256 -3.04 22.32 -7.90
C GLY A 256 -2.34 20.98 -8.18
N LEU A 257 -1.27 20.95 -8.98
CA LEU A 257 -0.45 19.76 -9.17
C LEU A 257 0.57 19.65 -8.04
N VAL A 258 0.45 18.58 -7.24
CA VAL A 258 1.31 18.37 -6.08
C VAL A 258 2.09 17.07 -6.21
N TYR A 259 3.40 17.14 -5.95
CA TYR A 259 4.30 15.99 -6.05
C TYR A 259 4.50 15.39 -4.67
N VAL A 260 4.15 14.11 -4.55
CA VAL A 260 4.09 13.43 -3.25
C VAL A 260 4.75 12.05 -3.34
N SER A 261 5.59 11.73 -2.36
CA SER A 261 6.23 10.42 -2.19
C SER A 261 5.27 9.36 -1.63
N GLY A 262 5.55 8.08 -1.87
CA GLY A 262 4.74 6.95 -1.37
C GLY A 262 3.49 6.67 -2.20
N ALA A 263 3.31 5.44 -2.66
CA ALA A 263 2.15 5.07 -3.48
C ALA A 263 0.89 5.01 -2.61
N GLY A 264 1.00 4.35 -1.46
CA GLY A 264 -0.04 4.33 -0.44
C GLY A 264 -0.37 5.73 0.09
N TYR A 265 0.64 6.56 0.34
CA TYR A 265 0.42 7.91 0.86
C TYR A 265 -0.30 8.83 -0.14
N LYS A 266 0.00 8.74 -1.45
CA LYS A 266 -0.77 9.44 -2.50
C LYS A 266 -2.24 9.03 -2.50
N ILE A 267 -2.54 7.73 -2.34
CA ILE A 267 -3.92 7.26 -2.25
C ILE A 267 -4.56 7.72 -0.94
N LEU A 268 -3.81 7.71 0.17
CA LEU A 268 -4.26 8.24 1.45
C LEU A 268 -4.62 9.73 1.37
N CYS A 269 -3.87 10.55 0.63
CA CYS A 269 -4.24 11.95 0.39
C CYS A 269 -5.62 12.07 -0.26
N VAL A 270 -5.97 11.18 -1.20
CA VAL A 270 -7.30 11.14 -1.82
C VAL A 270 -8.37 10.68 -0.81
N ILE A 271 -8.08 9.64 -0.04
CA ILE A 271 -8.96 9.11 1.01
C ILE A 271 -9.31 10.20 2.05
N LEU A 272 -8.34 11.03 2.42
CA LEU A 272 -8.50 12.10 3.39
C LEU A 272 -9.07 13.40 2.80
N GLY A 273 -9.33 13.44 1.49
CA GLY A 273 -9.80 14.65 0.80
C GLY A 273 -8.75 15.77 0.70
N LEU A 274 -7.46 15.44 0.90
CA LEU A 274 -6.34 16.37 0.71
C LEU A 274 -5.98 16.58 -0.76
N ALA A 275 -6.43 15.67 -1.62
CA ALA A 275 -6.36 15.73 -3.07
C ALA A 275 -7.64 15.14 -3.67
N ASP A 276 -8.06 15.62 -4.83
CA ASP A 276 -9.21 15.09 -5.56
C ASP A 276 -8.85 13.88 -6.44
N LEU A 277 -7.59 13.82 -6.91
CA LEU A 277 -7.13 12.83 -7.87
C LEU A 277 -5.71 12.36 -7.56
N TYR A 278 -5.48 11.06 -7.66
CA TYR A 278 -4.14 10.50 -7.80
C TYR A 278 -3.98 9.96 -9.22
N VAL A 279 -2.96 10.44 -9.94
CA VAL A 279 -2.64 9.97 -11.29
C VAL A 279 -1.31 9.22 -11.29
N LEU A 280 -1.34 8.07 -11.94
CA LEU A 280 -0.18 7.25 -12.24
C LEU A 280 -0.28 6.74 -13.67
N SER A 281 0.63 7.15 -14.55
CA SER A 281 0.69 6.65 -15.93
C SER A 281 1.69 5.52 -16.13
N GLU A 282 2.51 5.27 -15.12
CA GLU A 282 3.55 4.27 -15.12
C GLU A 282 3.13 3.03 -14.32
N GLY A 283 3.39 1.84 -14.84
CA GLY A 283 3.22 0.60 -14.08
C GLY A 283 4.34 0.42 -13.04
N SER A 284 4.40 1.27 -12.02
CA SER A 284 5.37 1.24 -10.91
C SER A 284 4.72 0.95 -9.55
N THR A 285 3.42 0.70 -9.54
CA THR A 285 2.64 0.34 -8.36
C THR A 285 2.19 -1.10 -8.51
N PHE A 286 2.29 -1.86 -7.43
CA PHE A 286 1.97 -3.27 -7.32
C PHE A 286 0.72 -3.48 -6.47
N LYS A 287 0.42 -4.76 -6.19
CA LYS A 287 -0.77 -5.14 -5.47
C LYS A 287 -0.71 -4.74 -4.00
N TRP A 288 0.46 -4.81 -3.39
CA TRP A 288 0.69 -4.43 -1.99
C TRP A 288 0.50 -2.92 -1.76
N ASP A 289 0.97 -2.07 -2.68
CA ASP A 289 0.80 -0.62 -2.60
C ASP A 289 -0.68 -0.17 -2.63
N SER A 290 -1.54 -0.94 -3.31
CA SER A 290 -2.88 -0.48 -3.72
C SER A 290 -4.03 -1.26 -3.08
N CYS A 291 -3.82 -2.48 -2.60
CA CYS A 291 -4.91 -3.32 -2.07
C CYS A 291 -5.58 -2.67 -0.86
N ALA A 292 -4.81 -2.25 0.15
CA ALA A 292 -5.37 -1.66 1.37
C ALA A 292 -6.04 -0.31 1.09
N PRO A 293 -5.39 0.66 0.41
CA PRO A 293 -6.02 1.93 0.11
C PRO A 293 -7.25 1.82 -0.79
N HIS A 294 -7.24 0.89 -1.75
CA HIS A 294 -8.40 0.65 -2.61
C HIS A 294 -9.60 0.12 -1.81
N ALA A 295 -9.41 -0.81 -0.87
CA ALA A 295 -10.51 -1.27 -0.02
C ALA A 295 -11.15 -0.12 0.79
N ILE A 296 -10.34 0.84 1.27
CA ILE A 296 -10.85 2.04 1.97
C ILE A 296 -11.63 2.94 1.02
N LEU A 297 -11.10 3.22 -0.19
CA LEU A 297 -11.82 4.01 -1.19
C LEU A 297 -13.18 3.39 -1.54
N ARG A 298 -13.24 2.06 -1.70
CA ARG A 298 -14.49 1.32 -1.95
C ARG A 298 -15.49 1.51 -0.81
N ALA A 299 -15.02 1.42 0.44
CA ALA A 299 -15.86 1.64 1.62
C ALA A 299 -16.42 3.07 1.70
N LEU A 300 -15.68 4.06 1.20
CA LEU A 300 -16.14 5.46 1.11
C LEU A 300 -17.09 5.71 -0.09
N GLY A 301 -17.22 4.73 -1.00
CA GLY A 301 -17.99 4.86 -2.23
C GLY A 301 -17.25 5.61 -3.35
N ALA A 302 -15.94 5.79 -3.22
CA ALA A 302 -15.08 6.32 -4.28
C ALA A 302 -14.63 5.17 -5.19
N TRP A 303 -14.89 5.29 -6.50
CA TRP A 303 -14.53 4.26 -7.48
C TRP A 303 -13.26 4.66 -8.23
N PRO A 304 -12.13 3.93 -8.10
CA PRO A 304 -11.00 4.17 -8.98
C PRO A 304 -11.35 3.69 -10.40
N THR A 305 -11.46 4.62 -11.35
CA THR A 305 -11.50 4.30 -12.77
C THR A 305 -10.07 4.14 -13.27
N TRP A 306 -9.63 2.91 -13.54
CA TRP A 306 -8.38 2.68 -14.26
C TRP A 306 -8.58 3.08 -15.73
N PRO A 307 -7.68 3.86 -16.36
CA PRO A 307 -7.79 4.16 -17.78
C PRO A 307 -7.61 2.87 -18.59
N SER A 308 -8.70 2.27 -19.08
CA SER A 308 -8.63 1.27 -20.13
C SER A 308 -8.43 1.99 -21.46
N ALA A 309 -7.27 1.81 -22.08
CA ALA A 309 -7.13 2.12 -23.50
C ALA A 309 -8.05 1.16 -24.26
N SER A 310 -8.96 1.72 -25.08
CA SER A 310 -10.05 1.08 -25.85
C SER A 310 -11.38 0.93 -25.11
N GLY A 311 -12.40 1.62 -25.62
CA GLY A 311 -13.79 1.64 -25.15
C GLY A 311 -14.56 0.36 -25.47
N GLU A 312 -14.03 -0.78 -25.04
CA GLU A 312 -14.81 -2.01 -24.86
C GLU A 312 -14.97 -2.27 -23.36
N GLY A 313 -16.11 -2.84 -22.96
CA GLY A 313 -16.55 -2.93 -21.57
C GLY A 313 -15.47 -3.32 -20.57
N LEU A 314 -15.49 -2.65 -19.41
CA LEU A 314 -14.55 -2.81 -18.31
C LEU A 314 -14.27 -4.29 -18.01
N PRO A 315 -13.00 -4.74 -18.00
CA PRO A 315 -12.68 -6.03 -17.40
C PRO A 315 -12.96 -5.93 -15.90
N ARG A 316 -13.85 -6.79 -15.39
CA ARG A 316 -14.12 -6.96 -13.94
C ARG A 316 -12.93 -7.54 -13.16
N ASN A 317 -11.77 -7.64 -13.79
CA ASN A 317 -10.63 -8.37 -13.28
C ASN A 317 -9.49 -7.42 -12.93
N TRP A 318 -9.06 -7.50 -11.67
CA TRP A 318 -7.81 -6.96 -11.15
C TRP A 318 -6.61 -7.37 -12.03
N PRO A 319 -5.57 -6.53 -12.21
CA PRO A 319 -4.42 -6.90 -13.03
C PRO A 319 -3.68 -8.11 -12.44
N THR A 320 -3.79 -9.25 -13.13
CA THR A 320 -3.03 -10.48 -12.84
C THR A 320 -1.75 -10.49 -13.66
N THR A 321 -0.69 -9.87 -13.15
CA THR A 321 0.68 -10.14 -13.65
C THR A 321 1.36 -11.14 -12.74
N SER A 322 1.19 -12.44 -13.00
CA SER A 322 2.07 -13.48 -12.48
C SER A 322 2.87 -14.07 -13.63
N ARG A 323 4.14 -13.68 -13.75
CA ARG A 323 5.15 -14.51 -14.42
C ARG A 323 5.91 -15.28 -13.35
N GLY A 324 5.30 -16.35 -12.84
CA GLY A 324 6.03 -17.45 -12.20
C GLY A 324 6.25 -18.54 -13.24
N ARG A 325 7.50 -18.78 -13.65
CA ARG A 325 7.85 -19.94 -14.48
C ARG A 325 7.89 -21.18 -13.58
N GLY A 326 7.27 -22.27 -14.02
CA GLY A 326 7.74 -23.62 -13.70
C GLY A 326 6.69 -24.64 -13.24
N ALA A 327 5.96 -25.24 -14.18
CA ALA A 327 5.72 -26.69 -14.21
C ALA A 327 5.15 -27.07 -15.58
N ARG A 328 5.89 -27.90 -16.32
CA ARG A 328 5.46 -28.48 -17.60
C ARG A 328 4.48 -29.63 -17.34
N ALA A 329 3.35 -29.63 -18.03
CA ALA A 329 2.67 -30.86 -18.45
C ALA A 329 2.27 -30.68 -19.92
N ARG A 330 2.65 -31.67 -20.75
CA ARG A 330 2.44 -31.68 -22.21
C ARG A 330 1.13 -32.37 -22.58
N SER A 331 0.77 -32.18 -23.86
CA SER A 331 -0.24 -32.83 -24.72
C SER A 331 -1.58 -32.10 -24.81
N ALA A 332 -2.19 -31.82 -25.97
CA ALA A 332 -1.82 -31.85 -27.40
C ALA A 332 -2.81 -30.89 -28.13
N GLY A 333 -2.39 -30.24 -29.25
CA GLY A 333 -3.06 -29.08 -29.91
C GLY A 333 -4.34 -29.37 -30.73
N PRO A 334 -4.69 -28.58 -31.80
CA PRO A 334 -4.07 -27.35 -32.32
C PRO A 334 -5.07 -26.20 -32.71
N THR A 335 -4.49 -25.07 -33.20
CA THR A 335 -5.05 -23.95 -34.01
C THR A 335 -5.89 -22.88 -33.28
N THR A 336 -5.73 -21.56 -33.44
CA THR A 336 -5.05 -20.68 -34.42
C THR A 336 -4.38 -19.47 -33.75
N ALA A 337 -3.27 -19.01 -34.32
CA ALA A 337 -2.48 -17.86 -33.90
C ALA A 337 -3.12 -16.51 -34.30
N GLY A 338 -2.98 -15.50 -33.43
CA GLY A 338 -3.25 -14.09 -33.71
C GLY A 338 -2.15 -13.22 -33.11
N SER A 339 -1.41 -12.56 -33.99
CA SER A 339 -0.22 -11.72 -33.75
C SER A 339 -0.55 -10.32 -33.22
N TRP A 340 0.40 -9.75 -32.46
CA TRP A 340 0.43 -8.37 -31.96
C TRP A 340 0.58 -7.33 -33.08
N PRO A 341 0.00 -6.11 -32.98
CA PRO A 341 0.47 -4.95 -33.72
C PRO A 341 1.48 -4.14 -32.90
N THR A 342 2.72 -4.13 -33.39
CA THR A 342 3.73 -3.09 -33.18
C THR A 342 3.29 -1.77 -33.81
N TRP A 343 3.51 -0.63 -33.17
CA TRP A 343 3.45 0.69 -33.82
C TRP A 343 4.82 1.39 -33.79
N THR A 344 5.40 1.49 -34.98
CA THR A 344 6.61 2.24 -35.33
C THR A 344 6.29 3.72 -35.61
N ARG A 345 7.20 4.61 -35.21
CA ARG A 345 7.30 6.01 -35.66
C ARG A 345 7.50 6.11 -37.18
N ARG A 346 6.82 7.08 -37.80
CA ARG A 346 7.22 8.01 -38.90
C ARG A 346 5.92 8.72 -39.33
N GLY A 347 5.85 9.99 -39.69
CA GLY A 347 6.81 11.02 -40.08
C GLY A 347 6.04 12.04 -40.93
N TRP A 348 6.44 13.31 -40.88
CA TRP A 348 5.93 14.42 -41.68
C TRP A 348 5.77 14.12 -43.19
N ARG A 349 4.68 14.62 -43.80
CA ARG A 349 4.58 15.64 -44.88
C ARG A 349 3.28 15.47 -45.67
N GLY A 350 2.67 16.60 -46.00
CA GLY A 350 1.47 16.79 -46.80
C GLY A 350 0.92 18.16 -46.50
#